data_AF-A0A7S1WRD2-F1
#
_entry.id   AF-A0A7S1WRD2-F1
#
_cell.length_a   1.000
_cell.length_b   1.000
_cell.length_c   1.000
_cell.angle_alpha   90.00
_cell.angle_beta   90.00
_cell.angle_gamma   90.00
#
_symmetry.space_group_name_H-M   'P 1'
#
loop_
_entity.id
_entity.type
_entity.pdbx_description
1 polymer ?
#
loop_
_entity_poly.entity_id
_entity_poly.type
_entity_poly.pdbx_seq_one_letter_code
_entity_poly.pdbx_strand_id
1 'polypeptide(L)'
;EQLQVGPAAHTGGQAVHPRLPALTPEPEHQPPAGPATYTGVGAGVPGQSLFCYALMLPHSYEQTLLAAQHERKVSLFGCDEYALYSDEAIEVAPGLWTNIVDVDLKCGRGGEFGTALNTPIFLAVWRKLVSEKRYLYHAWTVKTDPDSVFLPARLRLRLQPLRDEPRGVYLNNCKFGLHGPLEVLSRNAVTAWSQGVQRCTEHFDRLCSGPCKWGEDMFMDQCLMKVLMVKRVSDFRILQEDHCDPPYGWKSCQNTSIVAFHPFKELAGYETCISNALAS
;
A
#
# COMPACT_ATOMS: atom_id res chain seq x y z
N GLU A 1 -19.10 29.13 12.71
CA GLU A 1 -19.34 30.52 12.31
C GLU A 1 -19.70 30.59 10.84
N GLN A 2 -20.78 31.30 10.54
CA GLN A 2 -21.27 31.59 9.20
C GLN A 2 -20.43 32.70 8.57
N LEU A 3 -20.18 32.66 7.26
CA LEU A 3 -19.85 33.87 6.51
C LEU A 3 -20.59 33.92 5.18
N GLN A 4 -21.30 35.05 5.06
CA GLN A 4 -22.24 35.43 4.01
C GLN A 4 -21.53 35.91 2.74
N VAL A 5 -22.23 35.75 1.63
CA VAL A 5 -21.96 36.32 0.31
C VAL A 5 -22.64 37.69 0.21
N GLY A 6 -21.95 38.69 -0.36
CA GLY A 6 -22.48 40.02 -0.68
C GLY A 6 -21.91 40.56 -2.02
N PRO A 7 -22.59 41.48 -2.71
CA PRO A 7 -22.67 41.50 -4.18
C PRO A 7 -21.69 42.44 -4.90
N ALA A 8 -21.57 42.21 -6.21
CA ALA A 8 -20.70 42.89 -7.16
C ALA A 8 -21.16 44.32 -7.52
N ALA A 9 -20.19 45.23 -7.67
CA ALA A 9 -20.36 46.54 -8.29
C ALA A 9 -19.44 46.66 -9.51
N HIS A 10 -20.03 46.98 -10.67
CA HIS A 10 -19.35 47.30 -11.91
C HIS A 10 -18.95 48.78 -11.94
N THR A 11 -17.67 49.07 -12.16
CA THR A 11 -17.21 50.35 -12.71
C THR A 11 -16.17 50.10 -13.79
N GLY A 12 -16.43 50.67 -14.97
CA GLY A 12 -15.56 50.61 -16.13
C GLY A 12 -14.38 51.58 -15.99
N GLY A 13 -13.17 51.07 -16.20
CA GLY A 13 -11.95 51.84 -16.34
C GLY A 13 -11.08 51.19 -17.41
N GLN A 14 -10.61 52.00 -18.37
CA GLN A 14 -9.77 51.57 -19.49
C GLN A 14 -8.46 50.95 -18.99
N ALA A 15 -8.20 49.70 -19.39
CA ALA A 15 -7.00 48.96 -19.04
C ALA A 15 -5.80 49.41 -19.91
N VAL A 16 -4.85 50.09 -19.29
CA VAL A 16 -3.48 50.19 -19.80
C VAL A 16 -2.74 48.97 -19.27
N HIS A 17 -2.38 48.03 -20.14
CA HIS A 17 -1.63 46.83 -19.76
C HIS A 17 -0.20 47.21 -19.31
N PRO A 18 0.18 46.98 -18.04
CA PRO A 18 1.60 46.93 -17.69
C PRO A 18 2.15 45.59 -18.19
N ARG A 19 3.31 45.62 -18.86
CA ARG A 19 4.07 44.39 -19.16
C ARG A 19 4.39 43.69 -17.84
N LEU A 20 3.87 42.48 -17.66
CA LEU A 20 4.28 41.58 -16.58
C LEU A 20 5.79 41.32 -16.71
N PRO A 21 6.55 41.37 -15.60
CA PRO A 21 7.94 40.90 -15.62
C PRO A 21 7.95 39.41 -15.95
N ALA A 22 8.94 38.99 -16.73
CA ALA A 22 9.12 37.60 -17.11
C ALA A 22 9.20 36.73 -15.84
N LEU A 23 8.37 35.68 -15.80
CA LEU A 23 8.45 34.64 -14.78
C LEU A 23 9.87 34.05 -14.83
N THR A 24 10.61 34.22 -13.73
CA THR A 24 11.83 33.45 -13.51
C THR A 24 11.46 31.98 -13.45
N PRO A 25 12.18 31.07 -14.13
CA PRO A 25 11.92 29.65 -13.98
C PRO A 25 12.07 29.27 -12.50
N GLU A 26 11.05 28.60 -11.96
CA GLU A 26 11.16 27.95 -10.66
C GLU A 26 12.38 27.03 -10.66
N PRO A 27 13.12 26.93 -9.55
CA PRO A 27 14.21 25.98 -9.46
C PRO A 27 13.63 24.59 -9.66
N GLU A 28 14.06 23.94 -10.74
CA GLU A 28 13.79 22.55 -11.06
C GLU A 28 14.08 21.72 -9.81
N HIS A 29 13.02 21.29 -9.11
CA HIS A 29 13.16 20.46 -7.92
C HIS A 29 13.75 19.13 -8.41
N GLN A 30 15.07 18.99 -8.22
CA GLN A 30 15.78 17.77 -8.57
C GLN A 30 15.04 16.62 -7.87
N PRO A 31 14.67 15.54 -8.59
CA PRO A 31 14.13 14.38 -7.94
C PRO A 31 15.12 13.96 -6.85
N PRO A 32 14.67 13.62 -5.62
CA PRO A 32 15.56 13.15 -4.58
C PRO A 32 16.42 12.03 -5.17
N ALA A 33 17.71 12.12 -4.90
CA ALA A 33 18.72 11.24 -5.46
C ALA A 33 18.26 9.78 -5.37
N GLY A 34 18.41 9.07 -6.50
CA GLY A 34 18.21 7.63 -6.57
C GLY A 34 18.99 6.88 -5.47
N PRO A 35 18.60 5.62 -5.25
CA PRO A 35 18.50 5.02 -3.93
C PRO A 35 19.83 4.93 -3.18
N ALA A 36 19.71 4.96 -1.86
CA ALA A 36 20.71 4.51 -0.91
C ALA A 36 21.47 3.30 -1.47
N THR A 37 22.79 3.36 -1.37
CA THR A 37 23.71 2.29 -1.75
C THR A 37 23.22 0.93 -1.26
N TYR A 38 22.86 0.06 -2.20
CA TYR A 38 22.47 -1.32 -1.94
C TYR A 38 23.65 -2.07 -1.31
N THR A 39 23.70 -2.05 0.03
CA THR A 39 24.55 -2.96 0.79
C THR A 39 23.85 -4.31 0.80
N GLY A 40 24.49 -5.29 0.15
CA GLY A 40 23.90 -6.56 -0.20
C GLY A 40 23.22 -7.29 0.96
N VAL A 41 21.90 -7.37 0.89
CA VAL A 41 21.16 -8.49 1.47
C VAL A 41 21.44 -9.68 0.57
N GLY A 42 21.93 -10.78 1.16
CA GLY A 42 22.47 -11.93 0.45
C GLY A 42 21.58 -12.38 -0.71
N ALA A 43 22.21 -12.79 -1.82
CA ALA A 43 21.54 -13.24 -3.05
C ALA A 43 20.34 -14.13 -2.70
N GLY A 44 19.14 -13.55 -2.79
CA GLY A 44 17.90 -14.24 -2.45
C GLY A 44 17.79 -15.51 -3.30
N VAL A 45 17.20 -16.56 -2.72
CA VAL A 45 16.87 -17.76 -3.49
C VAL A 45 16.05 -17.33 -4.71
N PRO A 46 16.41 -17.73 -5.94
CA PRO A 46 15.68 -17.36 -7.14
C PRO A 46 14.17 -17.57 -6.96
N GLY A 47 13.38 -16.53 -7.24
CA GLY A 47 11.92 -16.55 -7.09
C GLY A 47 11.37 -16.11 -5.71
N GLN A 48 12.22 -15.60 -4.80
CA GLN A 48 11.78 -15.19 -3.44
C GLN A 48 12.11 -13.73 -3.08
N SER A 49 12.61 -12.91 -4.01
CA SER A 49 12.84 -11.49 -3.73
C SER A 49 11.52 -10.72 -3.58
N LEU A 50 11.47 -9.83 -2.59
CA LEU A 50 10.30 -9.06 -2.19
C LEU A 50 10.52 -7.57 -2.43
N PHE A 51 9.65 -6.96 -3.23
CA PHE A 51 9.43 -5.53 -3.24
C PHE A 51 8.25 -5.20 -2.34
N CYS A 52 8.46 -4.44 -1.28
CA CYS A 52 7.40 -4.12 -0.34
C CYS A 52 7.04 -2.63 -0.39
N TYR A 53 5.78 -2.30 -0.14
CA TYR A 53 5.41 -0.90 0.01
C TYR A 53 4.34 -0.71 1.07
N ALA A 54 4.29 0.51 1.61
CA ALA A 54 3.21 0.97 2.46
C ALA A 54 2.68 2.32 1.96
N LEU A 55 1.37 2.52 2.14
CA LEU A 55 0.76 3.85 2.09
C LEU A 55 0.70 4.36 3.53
N MET A 56 1.19 5.58 3.76
CA MET A 56 1.23 6.22 5.05
C MET A 56 0.31 7.44 5.05
N LEU A 57 -0.56 7.54 6.05
CA LEU A 57 -1.30 8.76 6.33
C LEU A 57 -0.36 9.82 6.94
N PRO A 58 -0.26 11.02 6.35
CA PRO A 58 0.55 12.10 6.90
C PRO A 58 0.00 12.53 8.27
N HIS A 59 0.89 13.08 9.09
CA HIS A 59 0.63 13.58 10.45
C HIS A 59 -0.15 12.62 11.36
N SER A 60 0.12 11.31 11.25
CA SER A 60 -0.57 10.25 11.98
C SER A 60 0.39 9.35 12.78
N TYR A 61 -0.17 8.43 13.58
CA TYR A 61 0.62 7.43 14.33
C TYR A 61 1.46 6.52 13.43
N GLU A 62 1.10 6.39 12.15
CA GLU A 62 1.76 5.53 11.18
C GLU A 62 3.21 5.98 10.92
N GLN A 63 3.49 7.29 10.98
CA GLN A 63 4.86 7.81 10.89
C GLN A 63 5.75 7.25 12.00
N THR A 64 5.27 7.30 13.24
CA THR A 64 6.00 6.78 14.40
C THR A 64 6.26 5.29 14.26
N LEU A 65 5.28 4.52 13.78
CA LEU A 65 5.45 3.08 13.55
C LEU A 65 6.47 2.80 12.44
N LEU A 66 6.41 3.51 11.31
CA LEU A 66 7.36 3.32 10.21
C LEU A 66 8.78 3.75 10.58
N ALA A 67 8.95 4.83 11.36
CA ALA A 67 10.25 5.25 11.87
C ALA A 67 10.87 4.15 12.76
N ALA A 68 10.10 3.59 13.70
CA ALA A 68 10.55 2.49 14.55
C ALA A 68 10.84 1.20 13.77
N GLN A 69 10.03 0.87 12.76
CA GLN A 69 10.29 -0.26 11.86
C GLN A 69 11.61 -0.08 11.10
N HIS A 70 11.89 1.13 10.62
CA HIS A 70 13.11 1.46 9.89
C HIS A 70 14.35 1.35 10.78
N GLU A 71 14.31 1.94 11.97
CA GLU A 71 15.40 1.87 12.95
C GLU A 71 15.78 0.42 13.27
N ARG A 72 14.77 -0.44 13.42
CA ARG A 72 14.95 -1.85 13.78
C ARG A 72 15.15 -2.79 12.58
N LYS A 73 15.01 -2.30 11.34
CA LYS A 73 15.08 -3.07 10.09
C LYS A 73 14.11 -4.28 10.08
N VAL A 74 12.89 -4.05 10.54
CA VAL A 74 11.82 -5.07 10.61
C VAL A 74 10.68 -4.75 9.66
N SER A 75 9.78 -5.71 9.45
CA SER A 75 8.55 -5.54 8.67
C SER A 75 8.82 -5.02 7.26
N LEU A 76 8.30 -3.86 6.87
CA LEU A 76 8.52 -3.27 5.55
C LEU A 76 10.01 -3.24 5.16
N PHE A 77 10.88 -2.92 6.13
CA PHE A 77 12.32 -2.74 5.93
C PHE A 77 13.13 -4.05 5.99
N GLY A 78 12.47 -5.21 6.14
CA GLY A 78 13.09 -6.53 5.97
C GLY A 78 12.96 -7.10 4.55
N CYS A 79 12.36 -6.36 3.64
CA CYS A 79 12.24 -6.71 2.22
C CYS A 79 13.52 -6.37 1.44
N ASP A 80 13.71 -6.99 0.28
CA ASP A 80 14.88 -6.77 -0.59
C ASP A 80 14.91 -5.34 -1.14
N GLU A 81 13.72 -4.75 -1.30
CA GLU A 81 13.52 -3.36 -1.62
C GLU A 81 12.17 -2.89 -1.06
N TYR A 82 12.08 -1.60 -0.73
CA TYR A 82 10.86 -1.01 -0.21
C TYR A 82 10.57 0.38 -0.79
N ALA A 83 9.30 0.77 -0.77
CA ALA A 83 8.84 2.13 -1.06
C ALA A 83 7.81 2.59 -0.02
N LEU A 84 7.87 3.85 0.36
CA LEU A 84 6.82 4.51 1.13
C LEU A 84 6.06 5.47 0.21
N TYR A 85 4.74 5.47 0.30
CA TYR A 85 3.87 6.41 -0.41
C TYR A 85 3.05 7.24 0.57
N SER A 86 2.75 8.47 0.21
CA SER A 86 1.87 9.39 0.91
C SER A 86 1.38 10.45 -0.08
N ASP A 87 0.39 11.26 0.27
CA ASP A 87 -0.01 12.46 -0.50
C ASP A 87 0.90 13.67 -0.26
N GLU A 88 1.78 13.58 0.75
CA GLU A 88 2.81 14.57 1.07
C GLU A 88 4.22 13.96 1.07
N ALA A 89 5.24 14.75 0.74
CA ALA A 89 6.64 14.38 0.95
C ALA A 89 7.01 14.57 2.43
N ILE A 90 7.25 13.47 3.13
CA ILE A 90 7.57 13.43 4.55
C ILE A 90 8.85 12.62 4.75
N GLU A 91 9.79 13.18 5.50
CA GLU A 91 10.96 12.44 5.98
C GLU A 91 10.56 11.61 7.21
N VAL A 92 10.38 10.32 7.01
CA VAL A 92 9.92 9.38 8.05
C VAL A 92 11.08 9.00 8.99
N ALA A 93 12.29 8.94 8.45
CA ALA A 93 13.54 8.75 9.17
C ALA A 93 14.67 9.42 8.37
N PRO A 94 15.86 9.67 8.94
CA PRO A 94 16.94 10.35 8.22
C PRO A 94 17.24 9.72 6.85
N GLY A 95 16.99 10.47 5.77
CA GLY A 95 17.18 10.02 4.39
C GLY A 95 16.08 9.10 3.83
N LEU A 96 15.04 8.79 4.60
CA LEU A 96 13.89 7.98 4.18
C LEU A 96 12.68 8.89 3.95
N TRP A 97 12.33 9.07 2.69
CA TRP A 97 11.23 9.94 2.25
C TRP A 97 10.08 9.15 1.64
N THR A 98 8.86 9.65 1.81
CA THR A 98 7.69 9.17 1.06
C THR A 98 7.76 9.63 -0.40
N ASN A 99 7.25 8.79 -1.30
CA ASN A 99 6.96 9.13 -2.68
C ASN A 99 5.55 9.70 -2.77
N ILE A 100 5.41 10.89 -3.34
CA ILE A 100 4.12 11.57 -3.46
C ILE A 100 3.19 10.81 -4.43
N VAL A 101 1.95 10.58 -3.99
CA VAL A 101 0.82 10.12 -4.80
C VAL A 101 -0.22 11.23 -4.82
N ASP A 102 -0.56 11.73 -6.01
CA ASP A 102 -1.51 12.82 -6.19
C ASP A 102 -2.97 12.34 -6.00
N VAL A 103 -3.38 12.22 -4.72
CA VAL A 103 -4.74 11.83 -4.31
C VAL A 103 -5.01 12.27 -2.86
N ASP A 104 -6.24 12.68 -2.54
CA ASP A 104 -6.66 12.92 -1.14
C ASP A 104 -6.81 11.57 -0.42
N LEU A 105 -6.08 11.38 0.69
CA LEU A 105 -6.12 10.14 1.47
C LEU A 105 -7.35 10.02 2.39
N LYS A 106 -8.23 11.02 2.44
CA LYS A 106 -9.49 10.95 3.18
C LYS A 106 -10.50 10.08 2.45
N CYS A 107 -11.08 9.12 3.18
CA CYS A 107 -12.18 8.32 2.68
C CYS A 107 -13.29 8.16 3.74
N GLY A 108 -14.51 7.94 3.26
CA GLY A 108 -15.63 7.56 4.11
C GLY A 108 -15.62 6.06 4.44
N ARG A 109 -16.56 5.64 5.29
CA ARG A 109 -16.90 4.23 5.49
C ARG A 109 -18.26 3.92 4.89
N GLY A 110 -18.46 2.71 4.41
CA GLY A 110 -19.75 2.30 3.85
C GLY A 110 -19.73 0.91 3.25
N GLY A 111 -20.70 0.64 2.37
CA GLY A 111 -20.91 -0.69 1.80
C GLY A 111 -21.61 -1.65 2.76
N GLU A 112 -21.85 -2.87 2.28
CA GLU A 112 -22.50 -3.94 3.05
C GLU A 112 -21.73 -4.30 4.32
N PHE A 113 -20.40 -4.14 4.29
CA PHE A 113 -19.49 -4.51 5.37
C PHE A 113 -19.01 -3.33 6.23
N GLY A 114 -19.45 -2.09 5.93
CA GLY A 114 -19.04 -0.89 6.69
C GLY A 114 -17.54 -0.58 6.66
N THR A 115 -16.84 -1.01 5.61
CA THR A 115 -15.39 -0.86 5.45
C THR A 115 -15.00 0.53 4.92
N ALA A 116 -13.70 0.84 4.89
CA ALA A 116 -13.19 2.03 4.24
C ALA A 116 -13.50 2.02 2.73
N LEU A 117 -13.94 3.14 2.18
CA LEU A 117 -14.21 3.31 0.75
C LEU A 117 -13.01 3.98 0.06
N ASN A 118 -11.84 3.36 0.21
CA ASN A 118 -10.51 3.84 -0.19
C ASN A 118 -10.07 3.31 -1.58
N THR A 119 -10.94 2.61 -2.33
CA THR A 119 -10.60 2.07 -3.65
C THR A 119 -9.92 3.10 -4.58
N PRO A 120 -10.44 4.34 -4.75
CA PRO A 120 -9.79 5.34 -5.61
C PRO A 120 -8.36 5.72 -5.19
N ILE A 121 -8.11 5.76 -3.87
CA ILE A 121 -6.80 6.05 -3.29
C ILE A 121 -5.80 4.97 -3.70
N PHE A 122 -6.15 3.70 -3.48
CA PHE A 122 -5.27 2.59 -3.82
C PHE A 122 -5.11 2.39 -5.34
N LEU A 123 -6.11 2.73 -6.16
CA LEU A 123 -5.92 2.80 -7.61
C LEU A 123 -4.83 3.81 -8.01
N ALA A 124 -4.75 4.95 -7.32
CA ALA A 124 -3.70 5.94 -7.56
C ALA A 124 -2.32 5.44 -7.09
N VAL A 125 -2.24 4.83 -5.91
CA VAL A 125 -0.99 4.24 -5.38
C VAL A 125 -0.47 3.14 -6.31
N TRP A 126 -1.31 2.19 -6.73
CA TRP A 126 -0.90 1.14 -7.66
C TRP A 126 -0.46 1.70 -9.01
N ARG A 127 -1.10 2.75 -9.51
CA ARG A 127 -0.66 3.43 -10.74
C ARG A 127 0.74 4.03 -10.57
N LYS A 128 1.01 4.68 -9.44
CA LYS A 128 2.34 5.23 -9.12
C LYS A 128 3.39 4.13 -9.06
N LEU A 129 3.15 3.08 -8.26
CA LEU A 129 4.04 1.93 -8.11
C LEU A 129 4.38 1.25 -9.45
N VAL A 130 3.36 1.01 -10.28
CA VAL A 130 3.54 0.40 -11.60
C VAL A 130 4.37 1.30 -12.53
N SER A 131 4.17 2.61 -12.47
CA SER A 131 4.89 3.56 -13.33
C SER A 131 6.40 3.57 -13.05
N GLU A 132 6.79 3.29 -11.82
CA GLU A 132 8.19 3.24 -11.36
C GLU A 132 8.88 1.92 -11.72
N LYS A 133 8.10 0.88 -12.09
CA LYS A 133 8.60 -0.42 -12.60
C LYS A 133 9.56 -1.16 -11.65
N ARG A 134 9.73 -0.71 -10.41
CA ARG A 134 10.60 -1.34 -9.41
C ARG A 134 10.21 -2.79 -9.14
N TYR A 135 8.91 -3.08 -9.12
CA TYR A 135 8.38 -4.43 -8.95
C TYR A 135 8.89 -5.46 -9.98
N LEU A 136 9.31 -5.02 -11.18
CA LEU A 136 9.83 -5.93 -12.23
C LEU A 136 11.17 -6.56 -11.85
N TYR A 137 11.92 -5.99 -10.90
CA TYR A 137 13.17 -6.54 -10.41
C TYR A 137 12.96 -7.62 -9.33
N HIS A 138 11.74 -7.78 -8.84
CA HIS A 138 11.42 -8.67 -7.72
C HIS A 138 10.44 -9.77 -8.11
N ALA A 139 10.47 -10.89 -7.41
CA ALA A 139 9.55 -12.00 -7.70
C ALA A 139 8.14 -11.70 -7.19
N TRP A 140 8.03 -11.00 -6.07
CA TRP A 140 6.78 -10.67 -5.40
C TRP A 140 6.73 -9.20 -5.01
N THR A 141 5.53 -8.62 -5.09
CA THR A 141 5.18 -7.31 -4.55
C THR A 141 4.27 -7.51 -3.34
N VAL A 142 4.56 -6.79 -2.26
CA VAL A 142 3.84 -6.88 -0.99
C VAL A 142 3.38 -5.50 -0.57
N LYS A 143 2.06 -5.28 -0.50
CA LYS A 143 1.50 -4.17 0.28
C LYS A 143 1.54 -4.60 1.74
N THR A 144 2.01 -3.75 2.64
CA THR A 144 1.86 -3.90 4.09
C THR A 144 1.39 -2.60 4.71
N ASP A 145 0.34 -2.64 5.53
CA ASP A 145 -0.10 -1.45 6.26
C ASP A 145 0.93 -1.09 7.37
N PRO A 146 1.09 0.20 7.72
CA PRO A 146 2.04 0.63 8.74
C PRO A 146 1.85 -0.01 10.13
N ASP A 147 0.62 -0.40 10.48
CA ASP A 147 0.28 -1.07 11.74
C ASP A 147 0.20 -2.60 11.64
N SER A 148 0.76 -3.17 10.57
CA SER A 148 0.98 -4.61 10.44
C SER A 148 2.37 -4.99 10.94
N VAL A 149 2.43 -5.91 11.89
CA VAL A 149 3.68 -6.57 12.29
C VAL A 149 3.95 -7.68 11.28
N PHE A 150 4.82 -7.41 10.31
CA PHE A 150 5.08 -8.25 9.16
C PHE A 150 6.45 -8.94 9.27
N LEU A 151 6.54 -10.20 8.86
CA LEU A 151 7.75 -11.01 8.93
C LEU A 151 8.15 -11.51 7.53
N PRO A 152 8.94 -10.72 6.77
CA PRO A 152 9.35 -11.07 5.40
C PRO A 152 10.01 -12.45 5.28
N ALA A 153 10.81 -12.84 6.28
CA ALA A 153 11.44 -14.17 6.31
C ALA A 153 10.41 -15.30 6.34
N ARG A 154 9.34 -15.16 7.13
CA ARG A 154 8.26 -16.14 7.18
C ARG A 154 7.49 -16.16 5.86
N LEU A 155 7.25 -14.99 5.25
CA LEU A 155 6.60 -14.92 3.94
C LEU A 155 7.39 -15.71 2.89
N ARG A 156 8.71 -15.53 2.81
CA ARG A 156 9.56 -16.27 1.85
C ARG A 156 9.38 -17.77 1.95
N LEU A 157 9.27 -18.33 3.17
CA LEU A 157 8.98 -19.76 3.39
C LEU A 157 7.61 -20.17 2.84
N ARG A 158 6.58 -19.31 2.97
CA ARG A 158 5.24 -19.56 2.40
C ARG A 158 5.23 -19.53 0.87
N LEU A 159 6.13 -18.73 0.27
CA LEU A 159 6.23 -18.55 -1.18
C LEU A 159 7.07 -19.62 -1.89
N GLN A 160 7.95 -20.34 -1.17
CA GLN A 160 8.78 -21.42 -1.72
C GLN A 160 8.06 -22.45 -2.62
N PRO A 161 6.86 -22.97 -2.26
CA PRO A 161 6.15 -23.93 -3.10
C PRO A 161 5.45 -23.29 -4.30
N LEU A 162 5.36 -21.96 -4.34
CA LEU A 162 4.63 -21.25 -5.39
C LEU A 162 5.58 -20.91 -6.55
N ARG A 163 5.01 -20.86 -7.74
CA ARG A 163 5.68 -20.40 -8.95
C ARG A 163 4.81 -19.32 -9.55
N ASP A 164 5.45 -18.30 -10.11
CA ASP A 164 4.71 -17.33 -10.90
C ASP A 164 4.12 -18.03 -12.13
N GLU A 165 2.91 -17.64 -12.52
CA GLU A 165 2.16 -18.22 -13.63
C GLU A 165 2.01 -17.16 -14.74
N PRO A 166 1.68 -17.53 -15.99
CA PRO A 166 1.57 -16.55 -17.08
C PRO A 166 0.59 -15.39 -16.81
N ARG A 167 -0.47 -15.63 -16.03
CA ARG A 167 -1.41 -14.58 -15.57
C ARG A 167 -1.12 -14.08 -14.16
N GLY A 168 -0.14 -14.67 -13.48
CA GLY A 168 0.18 -14.37 -12.10
C GLY A 168 -0.55 -15.21 -11.07
N VAL A 169 0.02 -15.16 -9.87
CA VAL A 169 -0.51 -15.68 -8.61
C VAL A 169 -0.64 -14.54 -7.59
N TYR A 170 -1.70 -14.56 -6.78
CA TYR A 170 -1.81 -13.74 -5.57
C TYR A 170 -2.36 -14.57 -4.41
N LEU A 171 -2.09 -14.12 -3.18
CA LEU A 171 -2.48 -14.84 -1.98
C LEU A 171 -3.75 -14.27 -1.39
N ASN A 172 -4.72 -15.14 -1.14
CA ASN A 172 -5.85 -14.85 -0.28
C ASN A 172 -5.49 -15.16 1.18
N ASN A 173 -5.47 -14.13 2.01
CA ASN A 173 -4.95 -14.20 3.38
C ASN A 173 -6.05 -14.46 4.45
N CYS A 174 -7.33 -14.35 4.10
CA CYS A 174 -8.44 -14.60 5.01
C CYS A 174 -9.52 -15.52 4.40
N LYS A 175 -10.22 -16.27 5.26
CA LYS A 175 -11.33 -17.15 4.85
C LYS A 175 -12.55 -16.38 4.31
N PHE A 176 -12.64 -15.09 4.59
CA PHE A 176 -13.73 -14.22 4.14
C PHE A 176 -13.42 -13.42 2.87
N GLY A 177 -12.17 -13.40 2.41
CA GLY A 177 -11.73 -12.58 1.30
C GLY A 177 -10.27 -12.19 1.43
N LEU A 178 -9.70 -11.56 0.41
CA LEU A 178 -8.42 -10.87 0.57
C LEU A 178 -8.64 -9.67 1.49
N HIS A 179 -7.83 -9.53 2.52
CA HIS A 179 -7.88 -8.38 3.42
C HIS A 179 -6.65 -7.48 3.23
N GLY A 180 -6.89 -6.17 3.24
CA GLY A 180 -5.93 -5.12 2.91
C GLY A 180 -4.63 -5.08 3.71
N PRO A 181 -4.55 -5.45 5.02
CA PRO A 181 -3.33 -5.22 5.79
C PRO A 181 -2.06 -5.84 5.23
N LEU A 182 -2.19 -6.94 4.46
CA LEU A 182 -1.08 -7.54 3.75
C LEU A 182 -1.53 -8.17 2.41
N GLU A 183 -1.23 -7.52 1.29
CA GLU A 183 -1.53 -8.03 -0.06
C GLU A 183 -0.26 -8.55 -0.73
N VAL A 184 -0.26 -9.80 -1.19
CA VAL A 184 0.92 -10.45 -1.78
C VAL A 184 0.64 -10.89 -3.21
N LEU A 185 1.29 -10.23 -4.17
CA LEU A 185 1.11 -10.44 -5.60
C LEU A 185 2.44 -10.83 -6.24
N SER A 186 2.44 -11.86 -7.08
CA SER A 186 3.58 -12.17 -7.97
C SER A 186 3.81 -11.05 -9.00
N ARG A 187 4.99 -11.02 -9.61
CA ARG A 187 5.33 -10.06 -10.67
C ARG A 187 4.32 -10.08 -11.83
N ASN A 188 3.92 -11.25 -12.30
CA ASN A 188 2.93 -11.32 -13.39
C ASN A 188 1.53 -10.93 -12.92
N ALA A 189 1.18 -11.10 -11.64
CA ALA A 189 -0.09 -10.62 -11.10
C ALA A 189 -0.15 -9.08 -11.08
N VAL A 190 0.95 -8.40 -10.72
CA VAL A 190 1.04 -6.93 -10.82
C VAL A 190 0.97 -6.46 -12.27
N THR A 191 1.59 -7.21 -13.19
CA THR A 191 1.50 -6.93 -14.64
C THR A 191 0.06 -7.08 -15.15
N ALA A 192 -0.63 -8.16 -14.77
CA ALA A 192 -2.03 -8.40 -15.14
C ALA A 192 -2.96 -7.34 -14.56
N TRP A 193 -2.75 -6.95 -13.29
CA TRP A 193 -3.45 -5.85 -12.64
C TRP A 193 -3.29 -4.55 -13.43
N SER A 194 -2.04 -4.13 -13.71
CA SER A 194 -1.74 -2.91 -14.45
C SER A 194 -2.45 -2.83 -15.80
N GLN A 195 -2.47 -3.94 -16.55
CA GLN A 195 -3.08 -3.99 -17.89
C GLN A 195 -4.61 -4.16 -17.83
N GLY A 196 -5.12 -4.59 -16.69
CA GLY A 196 -6.50 -5.06 -16.55
C GLY A 196 -7.41 -4.17 -15.71
N VAL A 197 -6.85 -3.30 -14.87
CA VAL A 197 -7.60 -2.55 -13.85
C VAL A 197 -8.73 -1.70 -14.45
N GLN A 198 -8.52 -1.08 -15.61
CA GLN A 198 -9.58 -0.30 -16.28
C GLN A 198 -10.78 -1.19 -16.66
N ARG A 199 -10.52 -2.39 -17.21
CA ARG A 199 -11.60 -3.34 -17.53
C ARG A 199 -12.34 -3.79 -16.28
N CYS A 200 -11.65 -3.95 -15.16
CA CYS A 200 -12.28 -4.25 -13.87
C CYS A 200 -13.19 -3.11 -13.42
N THR A 201 -12.70 -1.86 -13.45
CA THR A 201 -13.51 -0.68 -13.09
C THR A 201 -14.77 -0.61 -13.95
N GLU A 202 -14.65 -0.69 -15.28
CA GLU A 202 -15.80 -0.65 -16.20
C GLU A 202 -16.78 -1.82 -15.98
N HIS A 203 -16.27 -3.02 -15.70
CA HIS A 203 -17.09 -4.19 -15.41
C HIS A 203 -17.90 -4.01 -14.12
N PHE A 204 -17.24 -3.60 -13.04
CA PHE A 204 -17.87 -3.45 -11.73
C PHE A 204 -18.77 -2.22 -11.64
N ASP A 205 -18.42 -1.12 -12.31
CA ASP A 205 -19.30 0.05 -12.40
C ASP A 205 -20.62 -0.31 -13.08
N ARG A 206 -20.58 -1.13 -14.13
CA ARG A 206 -21.80 -1.63 -14.77
C ARG A 206 -22.59 -2.53 -13.83
N LEU A 207 -21.91 -3.44 -13.13
CA LEU A 207 -22.54 -4.40 -12.22
C LEU A 207 -23.23 -3.70 -11.03
N CYS A 208 -22.58 -2.69 -10.47
CA CYS A 208 -23.04 -1.96 -9.28
C CYS A 208 -23.87 -0.70 -9.61
N SER A 209 -24.11 -0.41 -10.90
CA SER A 209 -24.77 0.82 -11.36
C SER A 209 -24.08 2.10 -10.87
N GLY A 210 -22.75 2.11 -10.99
CA GLY A 210 -21.82 3.08 -10.41
C GLY A 210 -20.73 2.37 -9.60
N PRO A 211 -19.83 3.12 -8.94
CA PRO A 211 -18.75 2.53 -8.14
C PRO A 211 -19.31 1.57 -7.09
N CYS A 212 -18.81 0.34 -7.08
CA CYS A 212 -19.14 -0.59 -6.00
C CYS A 212 -18.67 -0.01 -4.67
N LYS A 213 -19.52 -0.12 -3.64
CA LYS A 213 -19.21 0.33 -2.28
C LYS A 213 -18.33 -0.70 -1.56
N TRP A 214 -17.14 -0.93 -2.10
CA TRP A 214 -16.15 -1.89 -1.61
C TRP A 214 -14.89 -1.16 -1.13
N GLY A 215 -14.18 -1.81 -0.18
CA GLY A 215 -12.78 -1.49 0.09
C GLY A 215 -11.88 -1.87 -1.07
N GLU A 216 -10.64 -1.36 -1.05
CA GLU A 216 -9.65 -1.62 -2.10
C GLU A 216 -9.33 -3.10 -2.25
N ASP A 217 -9.24 -3.80 -1.13
CA ASP A 217 -8.85 -5.21 -1.02
C ASP A 217 -9.86 -6.12 -1.70
N MET A 218 -11.15 -5.86 -1.44
CA MET A 218 -12.27 -6.53 -2.07
C MET A 218 -12.32 -6.21 -3.57
N PHE A 219 -12.15 -4.94 -3.96
CA PHE A 219 -12.10 -4.59 -5.40
C PHE A 219 -10.95 -5.33 -6.11
N MET A 220 -9.77 -5.38 -5.50
CA MET A 220 -8.62 -6.12 -6.02
C MET A 220 -8.91 -7.61 -6.14
N ASP A 221 -9.42 -8.25 -5.08
CA ASP A 221 -9.75 -9.68 -5.08
C ASP A 221 -10.75 -10.02 -6.19
N GLN A 222 -11.83 -9.22 -6.30
CA GLN A 222 -12.84 -9.43 -7.33
C GLN A 222 -12.27 -9.23 -8.74
N CYS A 223 -11.44 -8.20 -8.95
CA CYS A 223 -10.80 -7.92 -10.23
C CYS A 223 -9.86 -9.05 -10.65
N LEU A 224 -8.90 -9.40 -9.80
CA LEU A 224 -7.89 -10.43 -10.07
C LEU A 224 -8.56 -11.78 -10.33
N MET A 225 -9.50 -12.21 -9.49
CA MET A 225 -10.15 -13.50 -9.60
C MET A 225 -11.16 -13.57 -10.75
N LYS A 226 -12.11 -12.61 -10.84
CA LYS A 226 -13.30 -12.76 -11.69
C LYS A 226 -13.13 -12.18 -13.09
N VAL A 227 -12.31 -11.14 -13.24
CA VAL A 227 -12.16 -10.42 -14.52
C VAL A 227 -10.84 -10.78 -15.19
N LEU A 228 -9.74 -10.78 -14.42
CA LEU A 228 -8.40 -11.00 -14.93
C LEU A 228 -7.97 -12.48 -14.89
N MET A 229 -8.71 -13.31 -14.15
CA MET A 229 -8.47 -14.74 -14.04
C MET A 229 -7.03 -15.07 -13.57
N VAL A 230 -6.52 -14.26 -12.65
CA VAL A 230 -5.26 -14.47 -11.92
C VAL A 230 -5.48 -15.58 -10.89
N LYS A 231 -4.50 -16.45 -10.72
CA LYS A 231 -4.63 -17.57 -9.78
C LYS A 231 -4.64 -17.07 -8.33
N ARG A 232 -5.75 -17.31 -7.65
CA ARG A 232 -5.94 -17.07 -6.22
C ARG A 232 -5.50 -18.28 -5.41
N VAL A 233 -4.54 -18.10 -4.50
CA VAL A 233 -4.09 -19.17 -3.59
C VAL A 233 -4.44 -18.80 -2.16
N SER A 234 -5.29 -19.58 -1.50
CA SER A 234 -5.63 -19.36 -0.09
C SER A 234 -4.54 -19.89 0.84
N ASP A 235 -4.01 -19.02 1.69
CA ASP A 235 -3.12 -19.39 2.79
C ASP A 235 -3.39 -18.50 4.02
N PHE A 236 -4.17 -19.01 4.96
CA PHE A 236 -4.61 -18.25 6.14
C PHE A 236 -3.54 -18.11 7.23
N ARG A 237 -2.31 -18.53 6.92
CA ARG A 237 -1.11 -18.20 7.71
C ARG A 237 -0.50 -16.86 7.32
N ILE A 238 -0.95 -16.27 6.22
CA ILE A 238 -0.40 -15.01 5.71
C ILE A 238 -0.77 -13.85 6.62
N LEU A 239 -2.00 -13.83 7.15
CA LEU A 239 -2.48 -12.76 8.03
C LEU A 239 -3.30 -13.34 9.18
N GLN A 240 -3.01 -12.87 10.40
CA GLN A 240 -3.85 -13.09 11.57
C GLN A 240 -4.29 -11.73 12.11
N GLU A 241 -5.60 -11.47 12.09
CA GLU A 241 -6.15 -10.16 12.44
C GLU A 241 -7.54 -10.20 13.06
N ASP A 242 -7.98 -9.09 13.66
CA ASP A 242 -9.30 -8.97 14.31
C ASP A 242 -10.51 -9.10 13.39
N HIS A 243 -10.36 -8.86 12.09
CA HIS A 243 -11.43 -8.99 11.11
C HIS A 243 -11.49 -10.36 10.40
N CYS A 244 -10.62 -11.32 10.76
CA CYS A 244 -10.59 -12.67 10.19
C CYS A 244 -10.85 -13.80 11.20
N ASP A 245 -11.66 -13.55 12.23
CA ASP A 245 -11.94 -14.49 13.34
C ASP A 245 -10.67 -15.10 13.96
N PRO A 246 -9.77 -14.29 14.53
CA PRO A 246 -8.50 -14.78 15.02
C PRO A 246 -8.68 -15.58 16.32
N PRO A 247 -7.75 -16.49 16.66
CA PRO A 247 -7.81 -17.23 17.92
C PRO A 247 -7.65 -16.32 19.13
N TYR A 248 -8.12 -16.75 20.31
CA TYR A 248 -7.88 -16.03 21.55
C TYR A 248 -6.37 -15.82 21.79
N GLY A 249 -5.98 -14.64 22.27
CA GLY A 249 -4.58 -14.30 22.54
C GLY A 249 -3.72 -14.06 21.29
N TRP A 250 -4.32 -13.96 20.10
CA TRP A 250 -3.60 -13.75 18.83
C TRP A 250 -2.66 -12.52 18.84
N LYS A 251 -2.99 -11.48 19.62
CA LYS A 251 -2.17 -10.27 19.78
C LYS A 251 -0.84 -10.49 20.50
N SER A 252 -0.62 -11.67 21.08
CA SER A 252 0.68 -12.05 21.65
C SER A 252 1.77 -12.25 20.59
N CYS A 253 1.37 -12.52 19.34
CA CYS A 253 2.24 -12.75 18.19
C CYS A 253 3.22 -13.94 18.33
N GLN A 254 2.90 -14.87 19.22
CA GLN A 254 3.73 -16.06 19.48
C GLN A 254 3.50 -17.21 18.47
N ASN A 255 2.49 -17.12 17.61
CA ASN A 255 2.26 -18.14 16.60
C ASN A 255 3.33 -18.07 15.51
N THR A 256 4.25 -19.04 15.51
CA THR A 256 5.42 -19.09 14.61
C THR A 256 5.06 -19.32 13.14
N SER A 257 3.85 -19.82 12.88
CA SER A 257 3.39 -20.08 11.51
C SER A 257 2.85 -18.85 10.80
N ILE A 258 2.54 -17.77 11.52
CA ILE A 258 1.90 -16.58 10.99
C ILE A 258 2.94 -15.60 10.42
N VAL A 259 2.64 -15.05 9.24
CA VAL A 259 3.50 -14.10 8.52
C VAL A 259 3.27 -12.66 8.97
N ALA A 260 2.03 -12.25 9.18
CA ALA A 260 1.70 -10.92 9.67
C ALA A 260 0.58 -10.92 10.71
N PHE A 261 0.67 -9.97 11.64
CA PHE A 261 -0.35 -9.70 12.66
C PHE A 261 -0.82 -8.26 12.54
N HIS A 262 -2.13 -8.03 12.58
CA HIS A 262 -2.75 -6.71 12.40
C HIS A 262 -4.05 -6.62 13.21
N PRO A 263 -4.44 -5.47 13.79
CA PRO A 263 -3.72 -4.18 13.84
C PRO A 263 -2.88 -3.98 15.12
N PHE A 264 -1.81 -3.19 14.99
CA PHE A 264 -0.96 -2.68 16.08
C PHE A 264 -0.67 -1.19 15.94
N LYS A 265 -1.67 -0.36 16.27
CA LYS A 265 -1.62 1.11 16.12
C LYS A 265 -0.71 1.80 17.13
N GLU A 266 -0.57 1.21 18.32
CA GLU A 266 0.27 1.74 19.40
C GLU A 266 1.67 1.17 19.33
N LEU A 267 2.68 2.04 19.39
CA LEU A 267 4.10 1.65 19.29
C LEU A 267 4.46 0.54 20.30
N ALA A 268 4.09 0.70 21.57
CA ALA A 268 4.40 -0.30 22.60
C ALA A 268 3.80 -1.69 22.29
N GLY A 269 2.58 -1.72 21.72
CA GLY A 269 1.93 -2.95 21.30
C GLY A 269 2.64 -3.59 20.10
N TYR A 270 2.99 -2.77 19.11
CA TYR A 270 3.77 -3.17 17.94
C TYR A 270 5.11 -3.80 18.37
N GLU A 271 5.85 -3.10 19.22
CA GLU A 271 7.18 -3.50 19.68
C GLU A 271 7.16 -4.81 20.47
N THR A 272 6.14 -4.99 21.31
CA THR A 272 5.92 -6.24 22.04
C THR A 272 5.64 -7.39 21.06
N CYS A 273 4.74 -7.17 20.11
CA CYS A 273 4.36 -8.18 19.12
C CYS A 273 5.55 -8.61 18.25
N ILE A 274 6.28 -7.67 17.64
CA ILE A 274 7.44 -8.01 16.80
C ILE A 274 8.54 -8.70 17.61
N SER A 275 8.76 -8.31 18.88
CA SER A 275 9.78 -8.94 19.72
C SER A 275 9.41 -10.39 20.06
N ASN A 276 8.15 -10.65 20.43
CA ASN A 276 7.65 -12.01 20.64
C ASN A 276 7.76 -12.86 19.37
N ALA A 277 7.39 -12.29 18.23
CA ALA A 277 7.39 -13.00 16.96
C ALA A 277 8.80 -13.32 16.45
N LEU A 278 9.80 -12.48 16.75
CA LEU A 278 11.20 -12.75 16.41
C LEU A 278 11.89 -13.70 17.40
N ALA A 279 11.40 -13.80 18.64
CA ALA A 279 11.92 -14.71 19.66
C ALA A 279 11.43 -16.17 19.52
N SER A 280 10.45 -16.42 18.64
CA SER A 280 9.76 -17.71 18.47
C SER A 280 10.08 -18.35 17.12
#